data_AF-A0A5J4T4C9-F1
#
_entry.id   AF-A0A5J4T4C9-F1
#
_cell.length_a   1.000
_cell.length_b   1.000
_cell.length_c   1.000
_cell.angle_alpha   90.00
_cell.angle_beta   90.00
_cell.angle_gamma   90.00
#
_symmetry.space_group_name_H-M   'P 1'
#
loop_
_entity.id
_entity.type
_entity.pdbx_description
1 polymer ?
#
loop_
_entity_poly.entity_id
_entity_poly.type
_entity_poly.pdbx_seq_one_letter_code
_entity_poly.pdbx_strand_id
1 'polypeptide(L)'
;MLVNTEDRLIGVNVQGQILQIGVDERAIVPYITQKLQNVPLAVRIAGLAKLSGCEDLFIQQFKANFLAQNYGEAAKMAAIAPGGILRTPQIIQRFKTALPIGGGAPPLMQYLAVLLQHRRLNEQESLELVGPVVQQGRKDMAEGWLRDRKITASEPFWQKAVQTYAELGELDKLIAYCKQTGYRALYEDLLRGLFQVKGEWAEQFALKLVQNPEGALIETSEAMEIMFQKELIKEQTGLMLEVLKADLHEQSRLQT
;
A
#
# COMPACT_ATOMS: atom_id res chain seq x y z
N MET A 1 -35.84 16.06 40.05
CA MET A 1 -36.15 15.26 38.83
C MET A 1 -34.87 15.19 38.00
N LEU A 2 -34.46 14.00 37.58
CA LEU A 2 -33.29 13.79 36.72
C LEU A 2 -33.79 13.30 35.36
N VAL A 3 -33.41 13.99 34.30
CA VAL A 3 -33.72 13.63 32.91
C VAL A 3 -32.40 13.36 32.21
N ASN A 4 -32.27 12.17 31.64
CA ASN A 4 -31.13 11.81 30.81
C ASN A 4 -31.43 12.18 29.36
N THR A 5 -30.55 12.97 28.76
CA THR A 5 -30.51 13.27 27.33
C THR A 5 -29.23 12.65 26.76
N GLU A 6 -29.22 12.26 25.49
CA GLU A 6 -28.20 11.36 24.89
C GLU A 6 -26.74 11.66 25.27
N ASP A 7 -26.36 12.94 25.46
CA ASP A 7 -25.00 13.34 25.86
C ASP A 7 -24.91 14.13 27.20
N ARG A 8 -26.02 14.35 27.89
CA ARG A 8 -26.10 15.29 29.03
C ARG A 8 -27.11 14.87 30.08
N LEU A 9 -26.75 15.08 31.35
CA LEU A 9 -27.61 14.87 32.50
C LEU A 9 -28.22 16.20 32.95
N ILE A 10 -29.55 16.29 32.97
CA ILE A 10 -30.27 17.47 33.45
C ILE A 10 -30.96 17.12 34.76
N GLY A 11 -30.78 17.96 35.78
CA GLY A 11 -31.34 17.78 37.10
C GLY A 11 -31.96 19.04 37.65
N VAL A 12 -33.07 18.91 38.38
CA VAL A 12 -33.67 20.02 39.12
C VAL A 12 -33.44 19.81 40.61
N ASN A 13 -32.82 20.78 41.28
CA ASN A 13 -32.58 20.74 42.72
C ASN A 13 -33.82 21.16 43.53
N VAL A 14 -33.78 20.97 44.84
CA VAL A 14 -34.89 21.32 45.75
C VAL A 14 -35.15 22.84 45.84
N GLN A 15 -34.24 23.67 45.34
CA GLN A 15 -34.38 25.12 45.22
C GLN A 15 -35.00 25.56 43.88
N GLY A 16 -35.38 24.62 43.01
CA GLY A 16 -35.95 24.90 41.69
C GLY A 16 -34.93 25.29 40.62
N GLN A 17 -33.63 25.18 40.88
CA GLN A 17 -32.58 25.45 39.89
C GLN A 17 -32.42 24.25 38.94
N ILE A 18 -32.28 24.56 37.66
CA ILE A 18 -31.99 23.58 36.61
C ILE A 18 -30.47 23.50 36.44
N LEU A 19 -29.92 22.32 36.72
CA LEU A 19 -28.51 21.99 36.57
C LEU A 19 -28.34 21.09 35.35
N GLN A 20 -27.33 21.38 34.53
CA GLN A 20 -26.96 20.55 33.39
C GLN A 20 -25.51 20.12 33.56
N ILE A 21 -25.28 18.82 33.51
CA ILE A 21 -23.95 18.20 33.59
C ILE A 21 -23.69 17.55 32.23
N GLY A 22 -22.57 17.89 31.62
CA GLY A 22 -22.11 17.33 30.36
C GLY A 22 -20.59 17.27 30.34
N VAL A 23 -20.05 16.42 29.46
CA VAL A 23 -18.60 16.36 29.24
C VAL A 23 -18.20 17.51 28.33
N ASP A 24 -17.20 18.29 28.76
CA ASP A 24 -16.54 19.25 27.88
C ASP A 24 -15.45 18.53 27.08
N GLU A 25 -15.73 18.28 25.80
CA GLU A 25 -14.85 17.60 24.85
C GLU A 25 -13.48 18.26 24.69
N ARG A 26 -13.38 19.59 24.90
CA ARG A 26 -12.12 20.34 24.74
C ARG A 26 -11.28 20.32 26.01
N ALA A 27 -11.92 20.31 27.18
CA ALA A 27 -11.24 20.38 28.47
C ALA A 27 -10.92 19.00 29.08
N ILE A 28 -11.63 17.95 28.69
CA ILE A 28 -11.47 16.61 29.30
C ILE A 28 -10.08 16.01 29.09
N VAL A 29 -9.50 16.12 27.88
CA VAL A 29 -8.17 15.56 27.58
C VAL A 29 -7.05 16.30 28.34
N PRO A 30 -6.99 17.66 28.33
CA PRO A 30 -6.06 18.41 29.18
C PRO A 30 -6.23 18.09 30.67
N TYR A 31 -7.47 17.96 31.16
CA TYR A 31 -7.75 17.64 32.56
C TYR A 31 -7.18 16.28 32.97
N ILE A 32 -7.40 15.24 32.16
CA ILE A 32 -6.89 13.89 32.46
C ILE A 32 -5.36 13.87 32.40
N THR A 33 -4.77 14.61 31.46
CA THR A 33 -3.32 14.63 31.26
C THR A 33 -2.59 15.43 32.34
N GLN A 34 -3.10 16.61 32.70
CA GLN A 34 -2.42 17.55 33.61
C GLN A 34 -2.82 17.36 35.07
N LYS A 35 -4.12 17.18 35.37
CA LYS A 35 -4.59 17.02 36.76
C LYS A 35 -4.57 15.58 37.23
N LEU A 36 -5.06 14.64 36.41
CA LEU A 36 -5.08 13.22 36.80
C LEU A 36 -3.77 12.50 36.47
N GLN A 37 -2.85 13.14 35.74
CA GLN A 37 -1.57 12.58 35.30
C GLN A 37 -1.69 11.19 34.62
N ASN A 38 -2.82 10.93 33.96
CA ASN A 38 -3.13 9.63 33.37
C ASN A 38 -3.16 9.70 31.85
N VAL A 39 -1.96 9.75 31.25
CA VAL A 39 -1.78 9.82 29.79
C VAL A 39 -2.42 8.62 29.06
N PRO A 40 -2.29 7.36 29.52
CA PRO A 40 -2.92 6.22 28.84
C PRO A 40 -4.45 6.32 28.74
N LEU A 41 -5.11 6.80 29.79
CA LEU A 41 -6.56 7.02 29.78
C LEU A 41 -6.94 8.14 28.81
N ALA A 42 -6.18 9.24 28.81
CA ALA A 42 -6.38 10.36 27.89
C ALA A 42 -6.30 9.93 26.42
N VAL A 43 -5.28 9.13 26.06
CA VAL A 43 -5.12 8.56 24.71
C VAL A 43 -6.31 7.71 24.30
N ARG A 44 -6.79 6.82 25.19
CA ARG A 44 -7.92 5.93 24.89
C ARG A 44 -9.22 6.70 24.68
N ILE A 45 -9.53 7.66 25.55
CA ILE A 45 -10.74 8.49 25.42
C ILE A 45 -10.66 9.35 24.15
N ALA A 46 -9.51 9.97 23.90
CA ALA A 46 -9.29 10.80 22.73
C ALA A 46 -9.41 9.99 21.41
N GLY A 47 -8.85 8.78 21.37
CA GLY A 47 -8.93 7.90 20.21
C GLY A 47 -10.34 7.36 19.96
N LEU A 48 -11.09 7.03 21.01
CA LEU A 48 -12.46 6.51 20.90
C LEU A 48 -13.46 7.59 20.51
N ALA A 49 -13.45 8.73 21.19
CA ALA A 49 -14.42 9.81 20.98
C ALA A 49 -14.00 10.77 19.85
N LYS A 50 -12.83 10.56 19.21
CA LYS A 50 -12.28 11.39 18.13
C LYS A 50 -12.29 12.90 18.49
N LEU A 51 -11.99 13.20 19.75
CA LEU A 51 -12.05 14.56 20.29
C LEU A 51 -11.04 15.46 19.58
N SER A 52 -11.46 16.66 19.18
CA SER A 52 -10.56 17.66 18.59
C SER A 52 -9.60 18.24 19.64
N GLY A 53 -8.34 18.54 19.27
CA GLY A 53 -7.37 19.19 20.16
C GLY A 53 -6.50 18.25 21.01
N CYS A 54 -6.59 16.94 20.78
CA CYS A 54 -5.71 15.93 21.40
C CYS A 54 -4.51 15.53 20.52
N GLU A 55 -4.37 16.17 19.35
CA GLU A 55 -3.41 15.81 18.30
C GLU A 55 -1.96 15.84 18.79
N ASP A 56 -1.60 16.90 19.53
CA ASP A 56 -0.28 17.08 20.10
C ASP A 56 0.11 15.96 21.07
N LEU A 57 -0.87 15.43 21.81
CA LEU A 57 -0.64 14.34 22.76
C LEU A 57 -0.28 13.05 22.02
N PHE A 58 -0.94 12.75 20.89
CA PHE A 58 -0.57 11.62 20.03
C PHE A 58 0.82 11.81 19.42
N ILE A 59 1.16 13.01 18.96
CA ILE A 59 2.47 13.31 18.39
C ILE A 59 3.58 13.17 19.43
N GLN A 60 3.37 13.68 20.65
CA GLN A 60 4.34 13.56 21.74
C GLN A 60 4.54 12.09 22.15
N GLN A 61 3.44 11.34 22.33
CA GLN A 61 3.50 9.93 22.68
C GLN A 61 4.15 9.08 21.59
N PHE A 62 3.90 9.41 20.32
CA PHE A 62 4.59 8.79 19.18
C PHE A 62 6.10 9.05 19.24
N LYS A 63 6.52 10.31 19.40
CA LYS A 63 7.94 10.69 19.49
C LYS A 63 8.64 10.00 20.66
N ALA A 64 7.99 9.93 21.82
CA ALA A 64 8.53 9.25 23.00
C ALA A 64 8.75 7.75 22.74
N ASN A 65 7.75 7.06 22.18
CA ASN A 65 7.90 5.64 21.83
C ASN A 65 8.94 5.41 20.73
N PHE A 66 9.04 6.32 19.76
CA PHE A 66 10.01 6.21 18.69
C PHE A 66 11.45 6.42 19.19
N LEU A 67 11.68 7.36 20.10
CA LEU A 67 12.97 7.56 20.78
C LEU A 67 13.35 6.39 21.67
N ALA A 68 12.36 5.80 22.36
CA ALA A 68 12.54 4.57 23.13
C ALA A 68 12.74 3.33 22.25
N GLN A 69 12.80 3.49 20.92
CA GLN A 69 12.91 2.41 19.92
C GLN A 69 11.76 1.38 20.00
N ASN A 70 10.65 1.73 20.64
CA ASN A 70 9.45 0.90 20.73
C ASN A 70 8.57 1.10 19.49
N TYR A 71 9.04 0.59 18.34
CA TYR A 71 8.38 0.79 17.05
C TYR A 71 6.96 0.21 16.98
N GLY A 72 6.70 -0.92 17.65
CA GLY A 72 5.37 -1.54 17.69
C GLY A 72 4.32 -0.66 18.39
N GLU A 73 4.66 -0.06 19.53
CA GLU A 73 3.75 0.86 20.24
C GLU A 73 3.61 2.19 19.49
N ALA A 74 4.70 2.71 18.91
CA ALA A 74 4.64 3.88 18.04
C ALA A 74 3.69 3.67 16.85
N ALA A 75 3.71 2.49 16.23
CA ALA A 75 2.79 2.12 15.17
C ALA A 75 1.33 2.06 15.62
N LYS A 76 1.06 1.49 16.80
CA LYS A 76 -0.29 1.49 17.39
C LYS A 76 -0.80 2.90 17.61
N MET A 77 0.02 3.80 18.16
CA MET A 77 -0.33 5.21 18.33
C MET A 77 -0.72 5.87 17.01
N ALA A 78 0.02 5.59 15.93
CA ALA A 78 -0.30 6.09 14.60
C ALA A 78 -1.60 5.51 14.01
N ALA A 79 -1.91 4.24 14.32
CA ALA A 79 -3.13 3.58 13.87
C ALA A 79 -4.39 4.14 14.54
N ILE A 80 -4.32 4.45 15.85
CA ILE A 80 -5.47 4.96 16.64
C ILE A 80 -5.65 6.47 16.55
N ALA A 81 -4.64 7.21 16.10
CA ALA A 81 -4.68 8.67 16.06
C ALA A 81 -5.92 9.19 15.30
N PRO A 82 -6.65 10.18 15.85
CA PRO A 82 -7.77 10.81 15.16
C PRO A 82 -7.27 11.54 13.91
N GLY A 83 -8.13 11.66 12.90
CA GLY A 83 -7.81 12.41 11.66
C GLY A 83 -6.67 11.85 10.79
N GLY A 84 -5.98 10.77 11.19
CA GLY A 84 -4.84 10.24 10.43
C GLY A 84 -3.59 11.13 10.48
N ILE A 85 -3.46 11.98 11.51
CA ILE A 85 -2.37 12.96 11.67
C ILE A 85 -0.97 12.32 11.64
N LEU A 86 -0.88 11.07 12.12
CA LEU A 86 0.35 10.29 12.16
C LEU A 86 0.52 9.33 10.95
N ARG A 87 -0.40 9.36 9.98
CA ARG A 87 -0.32 8.59 8.73
C ARG A 87 0.13 9.49 7.59
N THR A 88 1.31 10.09 7.76
CA THR A 88 1.89 11.03 6.81
C THR A 88 3.14 10.45 6.15
N PRO A 89 3.52 10.93 4.94
CA PRO A 89 4.72 10.47 4.25
C PRO A 89 5.99 10.64 5.11
N GLN A 90 6.02 11.66 5.97
CA GLN A 90 7.12 11.93 6.90
C GLN A 90 7.31 10.82 7.93
N ILE A 91 6.21 10.27 8.46
CA ILE A 91 6.25 9.17 9.43
C ILE A 91 6.74 7.89 8.75
N ILE A 92 6.27 7.62 7.53
CA ILE A 92 6.74 6.48 6.71
C ILE A 92 8.24 6.58 6.48
N GLN A 93 8.76 7.75 6.09
CA GLN A 93 10.20 7.96 5.93
C GLN A 93 10.98 7.71 7.22
N ARG A 94 10.47 8.17 8.37
CA ARG A 94 11.10 7.88 9.67
C ARG A 94 11.20 6.37 9.94
N PHE A 95 10.13 5.62 9.70
CA PHE A 95 10.13 4.16 9.84
C PHE A 95 11.04 3.46 8.81
N LYS A 96 11.23 4.04 7.63
CA LYS A 96 12.12 3.52 6.58
C LYS A 96 13.59 3.71 6.94
N THR A 97 13.95 4.84 7.54
CA THR A 97 15.32 5.12 8.01
C THR A 97 15.65 4.48 9.36
N ALA A 98 14.64 4.00 10.08
CA ALA A 98 14.83 3.41 11.40
C ALA A 98 15.57 2.08 11.31
N LEU A 99 16.61 1.92 12.13
CA LEU A 99 17.36 0.68 12.20
C LEU A 99 16.56 -0.39 12.95
N PRO A 100 16.52 -1.65 12.45
CA PRO A 100 15.90 -2.76 13.16
C PRO A 100 16.67 -3.07 14.45
N ILE A 101 15.94 -3.44 15.49
CA ILE A 101 16.51 -3.83 16.79
C ILE A 101 16.64 -5.35 16.80
N GLY A 102 17.83 -5.86 17.11
CA GLY A 102 18.06 -7.27 17.43
C GLY A 102 17.76 -8.27 16.30
N GLY A 103 17.96 -7.90 15.04
CA GLY A 103 17.65 -8.78 13.90
C GLY A 103 16.15 -9.04 13.68
N GLY A 104 15.28 -8.27 14.36
CA GLY A 104 13.83 -8.33 14.18
C GLY A 104 13.39 -7.76 12.82
N ALA A 105 12.11 -7.99 12.50
CA ALA A 105 11.51 -7.48 11.27
C ALA A 105 11.71 -5.95 11.12
N PRO A 106 11.93 -5.44 9.89
CA PRO A 106 12.14 -4.02 9.64
C PRO A 106 11.05 -3.16 10.31
N PRO A 107 11.39 -2.02 10.94
CA PRO A 107 10.40 -1.17 11.63
C PRO A 107 9.23 -0.74 10.75
N LEU A 108 9.47 -0.51 9.46
CA LEU A 108 8.43 -0.23 8.47
C LEU A 108 7.43 -1.38 8.32
N MET A 109 7.88 -2.63 8.32
CA MET A 109 6.99 -3.79 8.24
C MET A 109 6.16 -3.94 9.52
N GLN A 110 6.74 -3.65 10.68
CA GLN A 110 5.98 -3.64 11.95
C GLN A 110 4.88 -2.56 11.92
N TYR A 111 5.20 -1.38 11.40
CA TYR A 111 4.24 -0.29 11.24
C TYR A 111 3.06 -0.67 10.34
N LEU A 112 3.35 -1.19 9.14
CA LEU A 112 2.33 -1.59 8.17
C LEU A 112 1.49 -2.77 8.68
N ALA A 113 2.10 -3.73 9.39
CA ALA A 113 1.38 -4.85 9.99
C ALA A 113 0.34 -4.40 11.02
N VAL A 114 0.69 -3.42 11.87
CA VAL A 114 -0.26 -2.85 12.85
C VAL A 114 -1.37 -2.06 12.16
N LEU A 115 -1.03 -1.28 11.12
CA LEU A 115 -2.05 -0.56 10.36
C LEU A 115 -3.05 -1.49 9.70
N LEU A 116 -2.60 -2.59 9.09
CA LEU A 116 -3.47 -3.60 8.46
C LEU A 116 -4.51 -4.21 9.41
N GLN A 117 -4.23 -4.24 10.72
CA GLN A 117 -5.17 -4.75 11.72
C GLN A 117 -6.26 -3.74 12.08
N HIS A 118 -5.98 -2.44 11.92
CA HIS A 118 -6.87 -1.38 12.40
C HIS A 118 -7.58 -0.62 11.28
N ARG A 119 -6.93 -0.40 10.13
CA ARG A 119 -7.46 0.42 9.03
C ARG A 119 -6.98 -0.06 7.67
N ARG A 120 -7.70 0.37 6.63
CA ARG A 120 -7.26 0.23 5.23
C ARG A 120 -6.00 1.08 4.98
N LEU A 121 -5.01 0.51 4.30
CA LEU A 121 -3.79 1.21 3.91
C LEU A 121 -4.07 2.22 2.80
N ASN A 122 -3.41 3.37 2.87
CA ASN A 122 -3.41 4.40 1.83
C ASN A 122 -2.55 3.97 0.65
N GLU A 123 -2.61 4.70 -0.46
CA GLU A 123 -1.83 4.44 -1.67
C GLU A 123 -0.33 4.30 -1.39
N GLN A 124 0.28 5.26 -0.69
CA GLN A 124 1.72 5.23 -0.40
C GLN A 124 2.13 4.07 0.52
N GLU A 125 1.30 3.75 1.52
CA GLU A 125 1.55 2.64 2.43
C GLU A 125 1.40 1.29 1.73
N SER A 126 0.44 1.20 0.79
CA SER A 126 0.21 0.00 -0.02
C SER A 126 1.39 -0.25 -0.97
N LEU A 127 1.94 0.82 -1.55
CA LEU A 127 3.13 0.76 -2.42
C LEU A 127 4.36 0.24 -1.67
N GLU A 128 4.64 0.79 -0.49
CA GLU A 128 5.80 0.38 0.33
C GLU A 128 5.65 -1.03 0.91
N LEU A 129 4.41 -1.53 1.08
CA LEU A 129 4.16 -2.90 1.53
C LEU A 129 4.39 -3.93 0.43
N VAL A 130 3.96 -3.65 -0.80
CA VAL A 130 3.97 -4.64 -1.89
C VAL A 130 5.36 -4.93 -2.40
N GLY A 131 6.24 -3.93 -2.49
CA GLY A 131 7.63 -4.13 -2.93
C GLY A 131 8.34 -5.30 -2.22
N PRO A 132 8.51 -5.26 -0.89
CA PRO A 132 9.19 -6.32 -0.16
C PRO A 132 8.42 -7.65 -0.12
N VAL A 133 7.08 -7.62 -0.10
CA VAL A 133 6.26 -8.85 -0.01
C VAL A 133 6.31 -9.64 -1.31
N VAL A 134 6.27 -8.97 -2.45
CA VAL A 134 6.38 -9.61 -3.77
C VAL A 134 7.81 -10.11 -4.00
N GLN A 135 8.84 -9.35 -3.61
CA GLN A 135 10.24 -9.81 -3.65
C GLN A 135 10.48 -11.05 -2.79
N GLN A 136 9.84 -11.15 -1.63
CA GLN A 136 9.89 -12.35 -0.77
C GLN A 136 9.05 -13.52 -1.30
N GLY A 137 8.40 -13.39 -2.45
CA GLY A 137 7.57 -14.43 -3.05
C GLY A 137 6.26 -14.70 -2.31
N ARG A 138 5.88 -13.91 -1.31
CA ARG A 138 4.65 -14.10 -0.50
C ARG A 138 3.44 -13.42 -1.14
N LYS A 139 3.18 -13.80 -2.39
CA LYS A 139 2.19 -13.20 -3.29
C LYS A 139 0.76 -13.45 -2.83
N ASP A 140 0.51 -14.61 -2.20
CA ASP A 140 -0.78 -14.97 -1.62
C ASP A 140 -1.26 -13.95 -0.57
N MET A 141 -0.33 -13.32 0.15
CA MET A 141 -0.67 -12.29 1.13
C MET A 141 -1.13 -10.99 0.44
N ALA A 142 -0.44 -10.58 -0.63
CA ALA A 142 -0.81 -9.39 -1.40
C ALA A 142 -2.17 -9.57 -2.09
N GLU A 143 -2.41 -10.75 -2.67
CA GLU A 143 -3.70 -11.10 -3.26
C GLU A 143 -4.81 -11.16 -2.20
N GLY A 144 -4.51 -11.73 -1.02
CA GLY A 144 -5.42 -11.73 0.13
C GLY A 144 -5.79 -10.33 0.59
N TRP A 145 -4.82 -9.41 0.65
CA TRP A 145 -5.07 -8.02 1.06
C TRP A 145 -5.85 -7.23 0.01
N LEU A 146 -5.66 -7.51 -1.27
CA LEU A 146 -6.47 -6.95 -2.37
C LEU A 146 -7.92 -7.44 -2.26
N ARG A 147 -8.12 -8.74 -2.08
CA ARG A 147 -9.44 -9.36 -1.95
C ARG A 147 -10.19 -8.84 -0.72
N ASP A 148 -9.50 -8.72 0.41
CA ASP A 148 -10.03 -8.19 1.66
C ASP A 148 -10.23 -6.66 1.65
N ARG A 149 -9.89 -5.98 0.53
CA ARG A 149 -9.89 -4.50 0.41
C ARG A 149 -9.11 -3.82 1.54
N LYS A 150 -8.05 -4.45 2.05
CA LYS A 150 -7.18 -3.91 3.10
C LYS A 150 -6.16 -2.91 2.60
N ILE A 151 -5.89 -2.90 1.30
CA ILE A 151 -4.97 -1.96 0.65
C ILE A 151 -5.69 -1.07 -0.36
N THR A 152 -5.14 0.12 -0.59
CA THR A 152 -5.62 1.01 -1.66
C THR A 152 -4.74 0.79 -2.87
N ALA A 153 -5.31 0.15 -3.87
CA ALA A 153 -4.62 -0.05 -5.13
C ALA A 153 -4.78 1.19 -5.99
N SER A 154 -3.65 1.72 -6.45
CA SER A 154 -3.54 2.89 -7.30
C SER A 154 -2.62 2.60 -8.50
N GLU A 155 -2.59 3.50 -9.47
CA GLU A 155 -1.73 3.35 -10.66
C GLU A 155 -0.25 3.04 -10.35
N PRO A 156 0.45 3.81 -9.48
CA PRO A 156 1.83 3.50 -9.13
C PRO A 156 1.98 2.18 -8.35
N PHE A 157 0.94 1.75 -7.62
CA PHE A 157 0.90 0.45 -6.97
C PHE A 157 0.87 -0.69 -7.99
N TRP A 158 0.01 -0.59 -9.02
CA TRP A 158 -0.06 -1.57 -10.10
C TRP A 158 1.25 -1.61 -10.89
N GLN A 159 1.81 -0.44 -11.23
CA GLN A 159 3.08 -0.32 -11.93
C GLN A 159 4.22 -1.00 -11.18
N LYS A 160 4.33 -0.77 -9.86
CA LYS A 160 5.40 -1.36 -9.06
C LYS A 160 5.26 -2.88 -8.92
N ALA A 161 4.05 -3.37 -8.69
CA ALA A 161 3.77 -4.80 -8.67
C ALA A 161 4.18 -5.46 -10.00
N VAL A 162 3.75 -4.87 -11.12
CA VAL A 162 4.09 -5.33 -12.48
C VAL A 162 5.61 -5.32 -12.72
N GLN A 163 6.31 -4.26 -12.31
CA GLN A 163 7.78 -4.20 -12.39
C GLN A 163 8.44 -5.32 -11.58
N THR A 164 7.98 -5.58 -10.35
CA THR A 164 8.54 -6.66 -9.53
C THR A 164 8.20 -8.05 -10.11
N TYR A 165 7.01 -8.25 -10.68
CA TYR A 165 6.70 -9.50 -11.39
C TYR A 165 7.60 -9.73 -12.60
N ALA A 166 7.92 -8.66 -13.33
CA ALA A 166 8.89 -8.70 -14.43
C ALA A 166 10.30 -9.05 -13.92
N GLU A 167 10.78 -8.40 -12.86
CA GLU A 167 12.08 -8.69 -12.21
C GLU A 167 12.19 -10.11 -11.64
N LEU A 168 11.06 -10.76 -11.33
CA LEU A 168 11.00 -12.15 -10.86
C LEU A 168 10.82 -13.16 -11.99
N GLY A 169 10.58 -12.71 -13.23
CA GLY A 169 10.35 -13.60 -14.38
C GLY A 169 9.00 -14.32 -14.37
N GLU A 170 8.05 -13.92 -13.51
CA GLU A 170 6.71 -14.54 -13.43
C GLU A 170 5.71 -13.84 -14.36
N LEU A 171 5.93 -14.03 -15.66
CA LEU A 171 5.27 -13.30 -16.74
C LEU A 171 3.76 -13.63 -16.88
N ASP A 172 3.35 -14.88 -16.66
CA ASP A 172 1.94 -15.29 -16.76
C ASP A 172 1.08 -14.59 -15.71
N LYS A 173 1.62 -14.48 -14.49
CA LYS A 173 0.93 -13.83 -13.39
C LYS A 173 0.88 -12.33 -13.56
N LEU A 174 1.90 -11.73 -14.18
CA LEU A 174 1.89 -10.31 -14.55
C LEU A 174 0.69 -10.01 -15.46
N ILE A 175 0.53 -10.80 -16.54
CA ILE A 175 -0.57 -10.61 -17.49
C ILE A 175 -1.93 -10.85 -16.80
N ALA A 176 -2.06 -11.92 -16.02
CA ALA A 176 -3.27 -12.21 -15.25
C ALA A 176 -3.62 -11.09 -14.25
N TYR A 177 -2.61 -10.51 -13.61
CA TYR A 177 -2.76 -9.41 -12.66
C TYR A 177 -3.23 -8.13 -13.35
N CYS A 178 -2.64 -7.74 -14.49
CA CYS A 178 -3.13 -6.60 -15.28
C CYS A 178 -4.59 -6.79 -15.71
N LYS A 179 -4.98 -8.01 -16.10
CA LYS A 179 -6.36 -8.35 -16.46
C LYS A 179 -7.33 -8.23 -15.29
N GLN A 180 -7.01 -8.83 -14.13
CA GLN A 180 -7.89 -8.79 -12.94
C GLN A 180 -8.09 -7.38 -12.39
N THR A 181 -7.09 -6.53 -12.56
CA THR A 181 -7.05 -5.18 -11.98
C THR A 181 -7.54 -4.12 -12.97
N GLY A 182 -7.72 -4.48 -14.24
CA GLY A 182 -8.05 -3.56 -15.33
C GLY A 182 -6.93 -2.57 -15.65
N TYR A 183 -5.74 -2.76 -15.09
CA TYR A 183 -4.59 -1.88 -15.30
C TYR A 183 -3.98 -2.13 -16.68
N ARG A 184 -3.92 -1.08 -17.51
CA ARG A 184 -3.18 -1.09 -18.77
C ARG A 184 -1.71 -0.82 -18.48
N ALA A 185 -0.93 -1.89 -18.38
CA ALA A 185 0.51 -1.76 -18.26
C ALA A 185 1.11 -1.28 -19.58
N LEU A 186 2.13 -0.40 -19.49
CA LEU A 186 2.98 -0.05 -20.62
C LEU A 186 3.94 -1.22 -20.88
N TYR A 187 3.46 -2.23 -21.59
CA TYR A 187 4.20 -3.46 -21.84
C TYR A 187 5.50 -3.20 -22.64
N GLU A 188 5.53 -2.19 -23.49
CA GLU A 188 6.73 -1.75 -24.23
C GLU A 188 7.87 -1.31 -23.30
N ASP A 189 7.57 -0.43 -22.34
CA ASP A 189 8.57 0.06 -21.38
C ASP A 189 9.07 -1.06 -20.48
N LEU A 190 8.19 -2.00 -20.12
CA LEU A 190 8.56 -3.20 -19.38
C LEU A 190 9.45 -4.13 -20.21
N LEU A 191 9.16 -4.31 -21.50
CA LEU A 191 9.99 -5.08 -22.44
C LEU A 191 11.39 -4.45 -22.55
N ARG A 192 11.45 -3.13 -22.78
CA ARG A 192 12.70 -2.35 -22.85
C ARG A 192 13.53 -2.46 -21.56
N GLY A 193 12.87 -2.45 -20.41
CA GLY A 193 13.51 -2.62 -19.10
C GLY A 193 14.02 -4.05 -18.88
N LEU A 194 13.22 -5.05 -19.21
CA LEU A 194 13.59 -6.47 -19.09
C LEU A 194 14.82 -6.82 -19.92
N PHE A 195 14.94 -6.27 -21.15
CA PHE A 195 16.13 -6.49 -21.98
C PHE A 195 17.43 -5.97 -21.36
N GLN A 196 17.38 -4.94 -20.50
CA GLN A 196 18.59 -4.48 -19.80
C GLN A 196 19.01 -5.41 -18.66
N VAL A 197 18.06 -6.15 -18.10
CA VAL A 197 18.29 -7.00 -16.91
C VAL A 197 18.57 -8.44 -17.33
N LYS A 198 17.70 -9.03 -18.16
CA LYS A 198 17.77 -10.42 -18.64
C LYS A 198 17.11 -10.58 -20.01
N GLY A 199 17.92 -10.76 -21.06
CA GLY A 199 17.45 -10.91 -22.45
C GLY A 199 16.53 -12.11 -22.70
N GLU A 200 16.84 -13.28 -22.12
CA GLU A 200 16.03 -14.51 -22.31
C GLU A 200 14.58 -14.38 -21.80
N TRP A 201 14.38 -13.65 -20.70
CA TRP A 201 13.04 -13.43 -20.15
C TRP A 201 12.22 -12.46 -20.99
N ALA A 202 12.88 -11.51 -21.63
CA ALA A 202 12.24 -10.54 -22.48
C ALA A 202 11.73 -11.18 -23.78
N GLU A 203 12.42 -12.19 -24.34
CA GLU A 203 11.93 -12.97 -25.47
C GLU A 203 10.66 -13.76 -25.11
N GLN A 204 10.70 -14.52 -24.00
CA GLN A 204 9.53 -15.26 -23.52
C GLN A 204 8.36 -14.33 -23.19
N PHE A 205 8.64 -13.12 -22.72
CA PHE A 205 7.62 -12.12 -22.46
C PHE A 205 7.02 -11.57 -23.75
N ALA A 206 7.85 -11.21 -24.73
CA ALA A 206 7.39 -10.77 -26.04
C ALA A 206 6.49 -11.82 -26.71
N LEU A 207 6.88 -13.10 -26.66
CA LEU A 207 6.07 -14.21 -27.16
C LEU A 207 4.71 -14.26 -26.48
N LYS A 208 4.66 -14.18 -25.14
CA LYS A 208 3.42 -14.22 -24.38
C LYS A 208 2.51 -13.01 -24.61
N LEU A 209 3.09 -11.84 -24.89
CA LEU A 209 2.34 -10.63 -25.19
C LEU A 209 1.73 -10.69 -26.59
N VAL A 210 2.48 -11.19 -27.57
CA VAL A 210 2.02 -11.32 -28.98
C VAL A 210 1.03 -12.48 -29.13
N GLN A 211 1.26 -13.62 -28.48
CA GLN A 211 0.41 -14.82 -28.57
C GLN A 211 -0.66 -14.90 -27.48
N ASN A 212 -1.02 -13.78 -26.84
CA ASN A 212 -2.04 -13.79 -25.80
C ASN A 212 -3.40 -14.23 -26.39
N PRO A 213 -4.06 -15.27 -25.82
CA PRO A 213 -5.26 -15.90 -26.41
C PRO A 213 -6.50 -15.00 -26.52
N GLU A 214 -6.50 -13.82 -25.88
CA GLU A 214 -7.59 -12.84 -25.93
C GLU A 214 -7.29 -11.66 -26.88
N GLY A 215 -6.18 -11.71 -27.62
CA GLY A 215 -5.70 -10.64 -28.49
C GLY A 215 -4.31 -10.17 -28.08
N ALA A 216 -3.50 -9.81 -29.07
CA ALA A 216 -2.13 -9.36 -28.87
C ALA A 216 -2.10 -8.09 -27.99
N LEU A 217 -1.27 -8.11 -26.95
CA LEU A 217 -1.10 -7.00 -26.01
C LEU A 217 -0.08 -5.97 -26.49
N ILE A 218 0.77 -6.35 -27.44
CA ILE A 218 1.69 -5.51 -28.21
C ILE A 218 1.64 -6.02 -29.66
N GLU A 219 1.75 -5.13 -30.64
CA GLU A 219 1.91 -5.55 -32.03
C GLU A 219 3.26 -6.26 -32.26
N THR A 220 3.27 -7.27 -33.13
CA THR A 220 4.50 -8.01 -33.45
C THR A 220 5.60 -7.08 -34.01
N SER A 221 5.21 -6.10 -34.82
CA SER A 221 6.08 -5.03 -35.34
C SER A 221 6.79 -4.26 -34.23
N GLU A 222 6.05 -3.76 -33.26
CA GLU A 222 6.56 -2.97 -32.14
C GLU A 222 7.51 -3.80 -31.25
N ALA A 223 7.14 -5.06 -30.96
CA ALA A 223 8.00 -5.97 -30.21
C ALA A 223 9.34 -6.22 -30.93
N MET A 224 9.31 -6.38 -32.26
CA MET A 224 10.51 -6.54 -33.08
C MET A 224 11.35 -5.27 -33.16
N GLU A 225 10.73 -4.10 -33.29
CA GLU A 225 11.46 -2.82 -33.29
C GLU A 225 12.20 -2.60 -31.97
N ILE A 226 11.59 -2.95 -30.83
CA ILE A 226 12.22 -2.84 -29.51
C ILE A 226 13.42 -3.80 -29.41
N MET A 227 13.29 -5.04 -29.90
CA MET A 227 14.39 -6.01 -29.96
C MET A 227 15.53 -5.54 -30.87
N PHE A 228 15.19 -4.97 -32.02
CA PHE A 228 16.14 -4.43 -33.00
C PHE A 228 16.93 -3.25 -32.42
N GLN A 229 16.25 -2.31 -31.74
CA GLN A 229 16.89 -1.17 -31.06
C GLN A 229 17.86 -1.58 -29.96
N LYS A 230 17.78 -2.83 -29.46
CA LYS A 230 18.66 -3.38 -28.44
C LYS A 230 19.75 -4.30 -29.00
N GLU A 231 19.88 -4.39 -30.33
CA GLU A 231 20.85 -5.25 -31.04
C GLU A 231 20.65 -6.76 -30.78
N LEU A 232 19.46 -7.18 -30.35
CA LEU A 232 19.14 -8.57 -30.00
C LEU A 232 18.60 -9.36 -31.19
N ILE A 233 19.46 -9.54 -32.19
CA ILE A 233 19.10 -10.09 -33.51
C ILE A 233 18.76 -11.60 -33.43
N LYS A 234 19.37 -12.34 -32.49
CA LYS A 234 19.13 -13.79 -32.34
C LYS A 234 17.76 -14.07 -31.74
N GLU A 235 17.42 -13.33 -30.70
CA GLU A 235 16.16 -13.38 -29.97
C GLU A 235 15.00 -12.88 -30.86
N GLN A 236 15.26 -11.87 -31.70
CA GLN A 236 14.31 -11.43 -32.72
C GLN A 236 14.01 -12.54 -33.74
N THR A 237 15.03 -13.28 -34.17
CA THR A 237 14.84 -14.41 -35.09
C THR A 237 14.05 -15.54 -34.43
N GLY A 238 14.30 -15.82 -33.14
CA GLY A 238 13.54 -16.77 -32.34
C GLY A 238 12.06 -16.39 -32.20
N LEU A 239 11.79 -15.14 -31.82
CA LEU A 239 10.44 -14.57 -31.78
C LEU A 239 9.74 -14.71 -33.14
N MET A 240 10.40 -14.31 -34.23
CA MET A 240 9.81 -14.31 -35.56
C MET A 240 9.46 -15.72 -36.02
N LEU A 241 10.33 -16.71 -35.77
CA LEU A 241 10.04 -18.11 -36.08
C LEU A 241 8.86 -18.66 -35.29
N GLU A 242 8.73 -18.33 -34.01
CA GLU A 242 7.60 -18.78 -33.18
C GLU A 242 6.29 -18.05 -33.49
N VAL A 243 6.34 -16.76 -33.83
CA VAL A 243 5.15 -15.98 -34.20
C VAL A 243 4.63 -16.40 -35.57
N LEU A 244 5.52 -16.61 -36.55
CA LEU A 244 5.16 -17.03 -37.90
C LEU A 244 4.65 -18.47 -37.98
N LYS A 245 4.91 -19.33 -36.98
CA LYS A 245 4.32 -20.68 -36.90
C LYS A 245 2.79 -20.67 -36.83
N ALA A 246 2.18 -19.57 -36.37
CA ALA A 246 0.73 -19.45 -36.27
C ALA A 246 0.04 -19.17 -37.61
N ASP A 247 0.82 -18.84 -38.65
CA ASP A 247 0.37 -18.64 -40.05
C ASP A 247 -0.87 -17.72 -40.18
N LEU A 248 -0.91 -16.66 -39.37
CA LEU A 248 -2.02 -15.72 -39.32
C LEU A 248 -1.97 -14.77 -40.52
N HIS A 249 -3.11 -14.57 -41.19
CA HIS A 249 -3.23 -13.72 -42.39
C HIS A 249 -2.81 -12.25 -42.15
N GLU A 250 -2.90 -11.77 -40.91
CA GLU A 250 -2.47 -10.42 -40.50
C GLU A 250 -0.95 -10.25 -40.49
N GLN A 251 -0.18 -11.34 -40.49
CA GLN A 251 1.29 -11.36 -40.45
C GLN A 251 1.91 -11.45 -41.85
N SER A 252 1.13 -11.35 -42.93
CA SER A 252 1.65 -11.48 -44.31
C SER A 252 2.75 -10.48 -44.65
N ARG A 253 2.78 -9.34 -43.96
CA ARG A 253 3.81 -8.28 -44.11
C ARG A 253 5.17 -8.67 -43.53
N LEU A 254 5.22 -9.71 -42.69
CA LEU A 254 6.43 -10.19 -42.00
C LEU A 254 6.99 -11.48 -42.64
N GLN A 255 6.33 -12.02 -43.67
CA GLN A 255 6.67 -13.29 -44.33
C GLN A 255 7.49 -13.13 -45.63
N THR A 256 8.11 -11.98 -45.87
CA THR A 256 8.93 -11.70 -47.07
C THR A 256 10.39 -11.51 -46.71
#